data_AF-A0A258U852-F1
#
_entry.id   AF-A0A258U852-F1
#
_cell.length_a   1.000
_cell.length_b   1.000
_cell.length_c   1.000
_cell.angle_alpha   90.00
_cell.angle_beta   90.00
_cell.angle_gamma   90.00
#
_symmetry.space_group_name_H-M   'P 1'
#
loop_
_entity.id
_entity.type
_entity.pdbx_description
1 polymer ?
#
loop_
_entity_poly.entity_id
_entity_poly.type
_entity_poly.pdbx_seq_one_letter_code
_entity_poly.pdbx_strand_id
1 'polypeptide(L)'
;MKNQLRLKLLLSIFSIVGFYFPSYIKCQVPLNILVGKVYKEINEIPSLKNYKIAEGIAIDEDISSKTSFILITNGSNEKVICSEYLGPNSRRILAIQEIGRLPKNSKVIMSRCRKEQKDNGYIIAIVETTPTAYFKKVKKAWIFSKESKLFSEIPIKGIDCINDEFDNLL
;
A
#
# COMPACT_ATOMS: atom_id res chain seq x y z
N MET A 1 21.49 67.42 -44.36
CA MET A 1 20.08 67.81 -44.55
C MET A 1 19.21 66.72 -43.93
N LYS A 2 18.60 66.99 -42.76
CA LYS A 2 17.13 67.10 -42.51
C LYS A 2 16.37 65.80 -42.89
N ASN A 3 15.55 65.15 -42.06
CA ASN A 3 14.83 65.58 -40.86
C ASN A 3 13.99 64.41 -40.29
N GLN A 4 13.72 64.46 -38.96
CA GLN A 4 12.48 64.04 -38.25
C GLN A 4 12.15 62.52 -38.21
N LEU A 5 12.24 61.78 -37.09
CA LEU A 5 11.57 61.86 -35.77
C LEU A 5 10.03 61.75 -35.82
N ARG A 6 9.45 60.65 -35.32
CA ARG A 6 8.16 60.44 -34.54
C ARG A 6 7.93 58.91 -34.40
N LEU A 7 8.08 58.23 -33.25
CA LEU A 7 7.34 58.20 -31.99
C LEU A 7 5.85 57.80 -32.08
N LYS A 8 5.52 56.59 -31.59
CA LYS A 8 4.34 56.12 -30.79
C LYS A 8 3.90 54.70 -31.21
N LEU A 9 4.08 53.66 -30.39
CA LEU A 9 3.33 53.27 -29.17
C LEU A 9 1.96 52.65 -29.47
N LEU A 10 1.87 51.31 -29.43
CA LEU A 10 0.64 50.51 -29.24
C LEU A 10 1.06 49.18 -28.56
N LEU A 11 1.20 49.14 -27.24
CA LEU A 11 0.22 48.60 -26.27
C LEU A 11 -0.24 47.17 -26.59
N SER A 12 0.59 46.20 -26.21
CA SER A 12 0.21 44.79 -26.03
C SER A 12 -0.38 44.64 -24.62
N ILE A 13 -1.69 44.55 -24.52
CA ILE A 13 -2.40 44.21 -23.28
C ILE A 13 -2.47 42.69 -23.23
N PHE A 14 -1.47 42.04 -22.64
CA PHE A 14 -1.61 40.66 -22.20
C PHE A 14 -2.43 40.66 -20.90
N SER A 15 -3.73 40.38 -21.04
CA SER A 15 -4.61 40.07 -19.91
C SER A 15 -4.13 38.80 -19.23
N ILE A 16 -3.27 38.94 -18.21
CA ILE A 16 -2.94 37.88 -17.26
C ILE A 16 -4.16 37.72 -16.35
N VAL A 17 -5.15 36.95 -16.80
CA VAL A 17 -6.19 36.40 -15.93
C VAL A 17 -5.49 35.33 -15.10
N GLY A 18 -4.97 35.73 -13.94
CA GLY A 18 -4.42 34.83 -12.95
C GLY A 18 -5.52 33.89 -12.45
N PHE A 19 -5.55 32.68 -13.00
CA PHE A 19 -6.31 31.57 -12.44
C PHE A 19 -5.71 31.25 -11.07
N TYR A 20 -6.27 31.86 -10.02
CA TYR A 20 -6.11 31.41 -8.65
C TYR A 20 -6.79 30.04 -8.53
N PHE A 21 -6.04 28.96 -8.76
CA PHE A 21 -6.44 27.65 -8.29
C PHE A 21 -6.24 27.62 -6.77
N PRO A 22 -7.30 27.56 -5.95
CA PRO A 22 -7.12 27.33 -4.53
C PRO A 22 -6.44 25.97 -4.37
N SER A 23 -5.23 26.00 -3.84
CA SER A 23 -4.48 24.79 -3.52
C SER A 23 -5.20 24.12 -2.36
N TYR A 24 -6.04 23.13 -2.64
CA TYR A 24 -6.61 22.26 -1.63
C TYR A 24 -5.45 21.51 -0.96
N ILE A 25 -5.02 22.01 0.20
CA ILE A 25 -4.04 21.32 1.05
C ILE A 25 -4.71 20.00 1.47
N LYS A 26 -4.36 18.91 0.79
CA LYS A 26 -4.69 17.56 1.26
C LYS A 26 -3.90 17.35 2.55
N CYS A 27 -4.54 17.60 3.69
CA CYS A 27 -4.02 17.21 4.99
C CYS A 27 -4.02 15.67 5.04
N GLN A 28 -2.91 15.05 4.62
CA GLN A 28 -2.71 13.62 4.79
C GLN A 28 -2.38 13.38 6.26
N VAL A 29 -3.38 12.96 7.03
CA VAL A 29 -3.19 12.47 8.39
C VAL A 29 -2.24 11.27 8.33
N PRO A 30 -1.13 11.27 9.10
CA PRO A 30 -0.18 10.17 9.05
C PRO A 30 -0.83 8.89 9.58
N LEU A 31 -0.66 7.78 8.84
CA LEU A 31 -1.39 6.52 9.09
C LEU A 31 -1.01 5.84 10.40
N ASN A 32 0.13 6.21 10.99
CA ASN A 32 0.51 5.75 12.32
C ASN A 32 -0.54 6.12 13.40
N ILE A 33 -1.33 7.18 13.20
CA ILE A 33 -2.43 7.57 14.10
C ILE A 33 -3.55 6.52 14.15
N LEU A 34 -3.60 5.60 13.18
CA LEU A 34 -4.57 4.50 13.16
C LEU A 34 -4.14 3.31 14.01
N VAL A 35 -2.85 3.18 14.32
CA VAL A 35 -2.31 2.07 15.11
C VAL A 35 -2.89 2.10 16.53
N GLY A 36 -3.32 0.94 17.02
CA GLY A 36 -3.95 0.75 18.32
C GLY A 36 -5.46 1.05 18.33
N LYS A 37 -6.00 1.72 17.30
CA LYS A 37 -7.43 2.02 17.23
C LYS A 37 -8.25 0.81 16.81
N VAL A 38 -9.49 0.77 17.30
CA VAL A 38 -10.46 -0.29 17.04
C VAL A 38 -11.51 0.21 16.07
N TYR A 39 -11.81 -0.59 15.06
CA TYR A 39 -12.79 -0.30 14.03
C TYR A 39 -13.65 -1.52 13.77
N LYS A 40 -14.88 -1.28 13.31
CA LYS A 40 -15.74 -2.35 12.84
C LYS A 40 -15.41 -2.74 11.41
N GLU A 41 -15.24 -1.73 10.56
CA GLU A 41 -14.89 -1.91 9.15
C GLU A 41 -13.86 -0.87 8.70
N ILE A 42 -13.08 -1.22 7.66
CA ILE A 42 -12.04 -0.34 7.12
C ILE A 42 -12.63 0.96 6.52
N ASN A 43 -13.85 0.89 5.98
CA ASN A 43 -14.56 2.02 5.38
C ASN A 43 -14.95 3.11 6.41
N GLU A 44 -14.98 2.79 7.71
CA GLU A 44 -15.24 3.75 8.79
C GLU A 44 -14.04 4.67 9.05
N ILE A 45 -12.85 4.29 8.56
CA ILE A 45 -11.62 5.05 8.76
C ILE A 45 -11.59 6.19 7.74
N PRO A 46 -11.70 7.47 8.15
CA PRO A 46 -11.86 8.58 7.20
C PRO A 46 -10.70 8.70 6.20
N SER A 47 -9.47 8.44 6.65
CA SER A 47 -8.27 8.47 5.79
C SER A 47 -8.21 7.32 4.77
N LEU A 48 -9.05 6.29 4.91
CA LEU A 48 -9.10 5.12 4.04
C LEU A 48 -10.43 4.98 3.30
N LYS A 49 -11.33 5.98 3.36
CA LYS A 49 -12.66 5.93 2.75
C LYS A 49 -12.68 5.62 1.24
N ASN A 50 -11.61 5.98 0.53
CA ASN A 50 -11.47 5.73 -0.92
C ASN A 50 -10.77 4.41 -1.25
N TYR A 51 -10.37 3.63 -0.24
CA TYR A 51 -9.78 2.32 -0.40
C TYR A 51 -10.85 1.24 -0.32
N LYS A 52 -10.66 0.17 -1.09
CA LYS A 52 -11.46 -1.05 -1.06
C LYS A 52 -10.58 -2.21 -0.64
N ILE A 53 -11.20 -3.22 -0.02
CA ILE A 53 -10.52 -4.49 0.27
C ILE A 53 -10.30 -5.21 -1.06
N ALA A 54 -9.05 -5.55 -1.35
CA ALA A 54 -8.67 -6.38 -2.49
C ALA A 54 -8.56 -7.85 -2.07
N GLU A 55 -7.92 -8.10 -0.93
CA GLU A 55 -7.64 -9.43 -0.42
C GLU A 55 -7.52 -9.41 1.11
N GLY A 56 -7.77 -10.52 1.77
CA GLY A 56 -7.51 -10.68 3.19
C GLY A 56 -7.17 -12.12 3.55
N ILE A 57 -6.26 -12.29 4.51
CA ILE A 57 -5.80 -13.59 4.98
C ILE A 57 -5.62 -13.58 6.50
N ALA A 58 -6.11 -14.61 7.17
CA ALA A 58 -5.78 -14.88 8.56
C ALA A 58 -4.39 -15.52 8.63
N ILE A 59 -3.58 -15.13 9.60
CA ILE A 59 -2.24 -15.68 9.77
C ILE A 59 -2.36 -16.93 10.64
N ASP A 60 -2.17 -18.10 10.02
CA ASP A 60 -2.60 -19.40 10.56
C ASP A 60 -1.59 -20.05 11.54
N GLU A 61 -0.51 -19.34 11.91
CA GLU A 61 0.55 -19.90 12.76
C GLU A 61 0.22 -19.92 14.26
N ASP A 62 -0.89 -19.30 14.68
CA ASP A 62 -1.16 -19.10 16.10
C ASP A 62 -2.67 -19.08 16.38
N ILE A 63 -3.20 -20.23 16.84
CA ILE A 63 -4.61 -20.42 17.21
C ILE A 63 -5.06 -19.38 18.26
N SER A 64 -4.11 -18.82 19.04
CA SER A 64 -4.39 -17.78 20.02
C SER A 64 -4.38 -16.36 19.44
N SER A 65 -3.60 -16.11 18.38
CA SER A 65 -3.49 -14.80 17.76
C SER A 65 -4.42 -14.70 16.56
N LYS A 66 -5.53 -13.97 16.72
CA LYS A 66 -6.48 -13.71 15.63
C LYS A 66 -5.98 -12.58 14.73
N THR A 67 -4.73 -12.69 14.30
CA THR A 67 -4.07 -11.69 13.46
C THR A 67 -4.40 -11.95 12.00
N SER A 68 -4.63 -10.89 11.24
CA SER A 68 -4.91 -10.96 9.80
C SER A 68 -4.18 -9.86 9.06
N PHE A 69 -3.83 -10.15 7.81
CA PHE A 69 -3.42 -9.14 6.84
C PHE A 69 -4.57 -8.85 5.88
N ILE A 70 -4.76 -7.56 5.57
CA ILE A 70 -5.76 -7.11 4.62
C ILE A 70 -5.07 -6.19 3.63
N LEU A 71 -5.10 -6.57 2.35
CA LEU A 71 -4.66 -5.72 1.25
C LEU A 71 -5.80 -4.80 0.86
N ILE A 72 -5.53 -3.50 0.87
CA ILE A 72 -6.46 -2.47 0.41
C ILE A 72 -5.87 -1.68 -0.75
N THR A 73 -6.73 -1.28 -1.68
CA THR A 73 -6.34 -0.53 -2.87
C THR A 73 -7.32 0.59 -3.18
N ASN A 74 -6.81 1.68 -3.75
CA ASN A 74 -7.62 2.72 -4.39
C ASN A 74 -7.39 2.78 -5.92
N GLY A 75 -6.82 1.73 -6.50
CA GLY A 75 -6.46 1.62 -7.92
C GLY A 75 -5.11 2.26 -8.29
N SER A 76 -4.59 3.19 -7.48
CA SER A 76 -3.26 3.79 -7.71
C SER A 76 -2.23 3.37 -6.66
N ASN A 77 -2.69 3.12 -5.44
CA ASN A 77 -1.84 2.79 -4.30
C ASN A 77 -2.43 1.63 -3.52
N GLU A 78 -1.54 0.78 -3.05
CA GLU A 78 -1.85 -0.34 -2.19
C GLU A 78 -1.27 -0.14 -0.78
N LYS A 79 -1.96 -0.73 0.19
CA LYS A 79 -1.51 -0.80 1.58
C LYS A 79 -1.89 -2.16 2.15
N VAL A 80 -1.03 -2.69 3.01
CA VAL A 80 -1.36 -3.86 3.82
C VAL A 80 -1.63 -3.40 5.24
N ILE A 81 -2.79 -3.78 5.78
CA ILE A 81 -3.17 -3.55 7.17
C ILE A 81 -2.99 -4.86 7.93
N CYS A 82 -2.17 -4.82 8.97
CA CYS A 82 -2.14 -5.87 9.99
C CYS A 82 -3.15 -5.52 11.08
N SER A 83 -4.06 -6.45 11.36
CA SER A 83 -5.10 -6.26 12.37
C SER A 83 -5.30 -7.47 13.24
N GLU A 84 -5.70 -7.21 14.49
CA GLU A 84 -6.09 -8.22 15.48
C GLU A 84 -7.62 -8.23 15.59
N TYR A 85 -8.23 -9.40 15.48
CA TYR A 85 -9.65 -9.57 15.71
C TYR A 85 -9.95 -9.64 17.21
N LEU A 86 -10.81 -8.74 17.68
CA LEU A 86 -11.24 -8.66 19.08
C LEU A 86 -12.62 -9.27 19.30
N GLY A 87 -13.43 -9.39 18.25
CA GLY A 87 -14.78 -9.92 18.31
C GLY A 87 -15.56 -9.66 17.03
N PRO A 88 -16.83 -10.08 16.98
CA PRO A 88 -17.71 -9.76 15.87
C PRO A 88 -17.69 -8.25 15.64
N ASN A 89 -17.39 -7.82 14.41
CA ASN A 89 -17.36 -6.40 14.07
C ASN A 89 -16.37 -5.55 14.90
N SER A 90 -15.26 -6.14 15.36
CA SER A 90 -14.26 -5.42 16.13
C SER A 90 -12.85 -5.89 15.78
N ARG A 91 -12.06 -4.98 15.20
CA ARG A 91 -10.67 -5.22 14.81
C ARG A 91 -9.80 -4.07 15.26
N ARG A 92 -8.66 -4.38 15.87
CA ARG A 92 -7.62 -3.42 16.22
C ARG A 92 -6.57 -3.36 15.13
N ILE A 93 -6.23 -2.17 14.65
CA ILE A 93 -5.11 -2.00 13.73
C ILE A 93 -3.80 -2.12 14.51
N LEU A 94 -2.94 -3.06 14.11
CA LEU A 94 -1.62 -3.25 14.70
C LEU A 94 -0.55 -2.51 13.93
N ALA A 95 -0.60 -2.56 12.60
CA ALA A 95 0.37 -1.89 11.74
C ALA A 95 -0.22 -1.66 10.35
N ILE A 96 0.37 -0.71 9.62
CA ILE A 96 0.04 -0.44 8.23
C ILE A 96 1.34 -0.34 7.45
N GLN A 97 1.49 -1.18 6.42
CA GLN A 97 2.58 -1.07 5.46
C GLN A 97 2.09 -0.37 4.21
N GLU A 98 2.75 0.72 3.83
CA GLU A 98 2.53 1.33 2.51
C GLU A 98 3.26 0.51 1.45
N ILE A 99 2.53 0.07 0.42
CA ILE A 99 3.08 -0.65 -0.73
C ILE A 99 3.28 0.31 -1.91
N GLY A 100 2.33 1.24 -2.09
CA GLY A 100 2.34 2.18 -3.19
C GLY A 100 1.80 1.56 -4.48
N ARG A 101 2.23 2.07 -5.63
CA ARG A 101 1.81 1.55 -6.93
C ARG A 101 2.60 0.29 -7.29
N LEU A 102 1.89 -0.79 -7.62
CA LEU A 102 2.55 -2.01 -8.10
C LEU A 102 3.11 -1.84 -9.52
N PRO A 103 4.30 -2.39 -9.80
CA PRO A 103 4.79 -2.56 -11.16
C PRO A 103 3.86 -3.47 -11.97
N LYS A 104 3.91 -3.34 -13.31
CA LYS A 104 3.21 -4.27 -14.21
C LYS A 104 3.68 -5.71 -13.95
N ASN A 105 2.77 -6.68 -14.05
CA ASN A 105 3.02 -8.11 -13.81
C ASN A 105 3.60 -8.38 -12.41
N SER A 106 3.07 -7.69 -11.39
CA SER A 106 3.46 -7.91 -10.01
C SER A 106 2.21 -7.95 -9.13
N LYS A 107 2.29 -8.70 -8.04
CA LYS A 107 1.25 -8.76 -7.02
C LYS A 107 1.86 -8.78 -5.62
N VAL A 108 1.06 -8.42 -4.63
CA VAL A 108 1.40 -8.61 -3.22
C VAL A 108 1.01 -10.03 -2.83
N ILE A 109 1.91 -10.75 -2.13
CA ILE A 109 1.59 -11.99 -1.43
C ILE A 109 1.65 -11.72 0.07
N MET A 110 0.65 -12.20 0.80
CA MET A 110 0.54 -12.06 2.25
C MET A 110 0.50 -13.45 2.90
N SER A 111 1.29 -13.66 3.95
CA SER A 111 1.24 -14.87 4.81
C SER A 111 1.53 -16.22 4.12
N ARG A 112 1.90 -16.23 2.85
CA ARG A 112 2.24 -17.43 2.07
C ARG A 112 3.64 -17.36 1.50
N CYS A 113 4.58 -16.93 2.33
CA CYS A 113 5.98 -16.79 1.95
C CYS A 113 6.87 -17.62 2.86
N ARG A 114 8.02 -17.99 2.33
CA ARG A 114 9.07 -18.75 3.00
C ARG A 114 10.34 -17.95 3.00
N LYS A 115 11.16 -18.14 4.01
CA LYS A 115 12.55 -17.65 4.03
C LYS A 115 13.47 -18.83 4.26
N GLU A 116 14.40 -19.04 3.33
CA GLU A 116 15.33 -20.19 3.38
C GLU A 116 14.57 -21.53 3.49
N GLN A 117 13.48 -21.66 2.71
CA GLN A 117 12.57 -22.82 2.70
C GLN A 117 11.79 -23.07 4.00
N LYS A 118 11.80 -22.14 4.97
CA LYS A 118 10.95 -22.20 6.16
C LYS A 118 9.77 -21.26 6.01
N ASP A 119 8.57 -21.79 6.23
CA ASP A 119 7.33 -21.02 6.20
C ASP A 119 7.38 -19.87 7.21
N ASN A 120 6.86 -18.72 6.81
CA ASN A 120 6.70 -17.57 7.67
C ASN A 120 5.50 -16.72 7.23
N GLY A 121 4.39 -16.90 7.94
CA GLY A 121 3.13 -16.21 7.73
C GLY A 121 3.17 -14.71 8.02
N TYR A 122 4.25 -14.18 8.60
CA TYR A 122 4.40 -12.75 8.87
C TYR A 122 5.12 -11.98 7.76
N ILE A 123 5.58 -12.68 6.72
CA ILE A 123 6.19 -12.04 5.55
C ILE A 123 5.08 -11.58 4.59
N ILE A 124 5.24 -10.34 4.11
CA ILE A 124 4.54 -9.82 2.95
C ILE A 124 5.56 -9.48 1.88
N ALA A 125 5.25 -9.78 0.62
CA ALA A 125 6.20 -9.61 -0.48
C ALA A 125 5.53 -9.07 -1.74
N ILE A 126 6.25 -8.24 -2.48
CA ILE A 126 5.91 -7.91 -3.87
C ILE A 126 6.66 -8.89 -4.75
N VAL A 127 5.95 -9.65 -5.56
CA VAL A 127 6.52 -10.66 -6.44
C VAL A 127 6.21 -10.38 -7.90
N GLU A 128 7.07 -10.82 -8.80
CA GLU A 128 6.75 -10.91 -10.23
C GLU A 128 5.87 -12.14 -10.48
N THR A 129 4.76 -11.96 -11.19
CA THR A 129 3.83 -13.05 -11.50
C THR A 129 4.42 -13.97 -12.55
N THR A 130 4.67 -15.24 -12.20
CA THR A 130 5.18 -16.29 -13.09
C THR A 130 4.31 -17.55 -13.02
N PRO A 131 4.23 -18.37 -14.09
CA PRO A 131 3.43 -19.61 -14.11
C PRO A 131 4.19 -20.76 -13.41
N THR A 132 4.56 -20.57 -12.16
CA THR A 132 5.30 -21.53 -11.33
C THR A 132 4.59 -21.70 -10.00
N ALA A 133 4.72 -22.88 -9.37
CA ALA A 133 4.14 -23.15 -8.05
C ALA A 133 4.64 -22.19 -6.95
N TYR A 134 5.83 -21.62 -7.15
CA TYR A 134 6.39 -20.61 -6.25
C TYR A 134 6.87 -19.40 -7.04
N PHE A 135 6.57 -18.21 -6.55
CA PHE A 135 7.15 -16.96 -6.99
C PHE A 135 8.52 -16.76 -6.35
N LYS A 136 9.59 -16.97 -7.14
CA LYS A 136 10.99 -16.80 -6.68
C LYS A 136 11.56 -15.41 -6.98
N LYS A 137 10.90 -14.64 -7.85
CA LYS A 137 11.29 -13.28 -8.22
C LYS A 137 10.63 -12.28 -7.28
N VAL A 138 11.19 -12.13 -6.09
CA VAL A 138 10.75 -11.16 -5.08
C VAL A 138 11.39 -9.80 -5.37
N LYS A 139 10.58 -8.73 -5.44
CA LYS A 139 11.04 -7.36 -5.69
C LYS A 139 11.27 -6.58 -4.40
N LYS A 140 10.40 -6.78 -3.41
CA LYS A 140 10.48 -6.21 -2.05
C LYS A 140 9.81 -7.15 -1.07
N ALA A 141 10.24 -7.12 0.18
CA ALA A 141 9.62 -7.89 1.24
C ALA A 141 9.69 -7.15 2.58
N TRP A 142 8.67 -7.33 3.39
CA TRP A 142 8.61 -6.86 4.77
C TRP A 142 8.21 -8.02 5.67
N ILE A 143 8.67 -7.98 6.92
CA ILE A 143 8.22 -8.89 7.97
C ILE A 143 7.50 -8.10 9.06
N PHE A 144 6.36 -8.60 9.50
CA PHE A 144 5.69 -8.07 10.68
C PHE A 144 6.29 -8.66 11.96
N SER A 145 6.70 -7.81 12.91
CA SER A 145 7.08 -8.26 14.24
C SER A 145 5.89 -8.19 15.21
N LYS A 146 5.57 -9.31 15.85
CA LYS A 146 4.55 -9.36 16.90
C LYS A 146 4.92 -8.51 18.12
N GLU A 147 6.20 -8.35 18.40
CA GLU A 147 6.70 -7.65 19.59
C GLU A 147 6.63 -6.15 19.41
N SER A 148 7.23 -5.64 18.33
CA SER A 148 7.25 -4.20 18.08
C SER A 148 5.98 -3.69 17.43
N LYS A 149 5.13 -4.57 16.89
CA LYS A 149 3.93 -4.24 16.08
C LYS A 149 4.28 -3.36 14.89
N LEU A 150 5.43 -3.62 14.25
CA LEU A 150 5.91 -2.88 13.10
C LEU A 150 6.26 -3.82 11.95
N PHE A 151 6.17 -3.28 10.73
CA PHE A 151 6.77 -3.89 9.56
C PHE A 151 8.20 -3.39 9.41
N SER A 152 9.11 -4.32 9.14
CA SER A 152 10.50 -4.02 8.79
C SER A 152 10.80 -4.59 7.43
N GLU A 153 11.45 -3.80 6.57
CA GLU A 153 11.95 -4.30 5.29
C GLU A 153 13.03 -5.36 5.54
N ILE A 154 12.99 -6.45 4.77
CA ILE A 154 13.94 -7.55 4.90
C ILE A 154 14.64 -7.84 3.57
N PRO A 155 15.86 -8.40 3.60
CA PRO A 155 16.53 -8.86 2.38
C PRO A 155 15.67 -9.91 1.66
N ILE A 156 15.50 -9.73 0.34
CA ILE A 156 14.70 -10.60 -0.52
C ILE A 156 15.36 -11.95 -0.83
N LYS A 157 16.67 -12.09 -0.56
CA LYS A 157 17.42 -13.30 -0.87
C LYS A 157 16.88 -14.46 -0.04
N GLY A 158 16.60 -15.57 -0.71
CA GLY A 158 16.06 -16.78 -0.08
C GLY A 158 14.57 -16.71 0.26
N ILE A 159 13.87 -15.65 -0.17
CA ILE A 159 12.42 -15.57 -0.07
C ILE A 159 11.79 -16.14 -1.34
N ASP A 160 10.82 -17.02 -1.17
CA ASP A 160 9.89 -17.43 -2.20
C ASP A 160 8.47 -17.50 -1.61
N CYS A 161 7.46 -17.29 -2.45
CA CYS A 161 6.06 -17.29 -2.00
C CYS A 161 5.22 -18.25 -2.83
N ILE A 162 4.23 -18.87 -2.21
CA ILE A 162 3.33 -19.83 -2.86
C ILE A 162 2.51 -19.10 -3.93
N ASN A 163 2.30 -19.79 -5.05
CA ASN A 163 1.36 -19.36 -6.08
C ASN A 163 0.06 -20.16 -5.94
N ASP A 164 -0.90 -19.58 -5.24
CA ASP A 164 -2.21 -20.19 -4.96
C ASP A 164 -3.01 -20.55 -6.23
N GLU A 165 -2.69 -19.94 -7.38
CA GLU A 165 -3.31 -20.30 -8.66
C GLU A 165 -2.83 -21.68 -9.16
N PHE A 166 -1.67 -22.15 -8.71
CA PHE A 166 -1.11 -23.45 -9.04
C PHE A 166 -1.61 -24.55 -8.09
N ASP A 167 -1.92 -24.22 -6.84
CA ASP A 167 -2.43 -25.18 -5.85
C ASP A 167 -3.82 -25.73 -6.22
N ASN A 168 -4.61 -25.00 -7.03
CA ASN A 168 -5.94 -25.45 -7.46
C ASN A 168 -5.93 -26.33 -8.74
N LEU A 169 -4.75 -26.66 -9.28
CA LEU A 169 -4.58 -27.43 -10.52
C LEU A 169 -4.02 -28.84 -10.29
N LEU A 170 -3.82 -29.24 -9.03
CA LEU A 170 -3.40 -30.57 -8.59
C LEU A 170 -4.53 -31.24 -7.81
#